data_AF-A0A9E2XDF6-F1
#
_entry.id   AF-A0A9E2XDF6-F1
#
_cell.length_a   1.000
_cell.length_b   1.000
_cell.length_c   1.000
_cell.angle_alpha   90.00
_cell.angle_beta   90.00
_cell.angle_gamma   90.00
#
_symmetry.space_group_name_H-M   'P 1'
#
loop_
_entity.id
_entity.type
_entity.pdbx_description
1 polymer ?
#
loop_
_entity_poly.entity_id
_entity_poly.type
_entity_poly.pdbx_seq_one_letter_code
_entity_poly.pdbx_strand_id
1 'polypeptide(L)' 'ENSYKYLDLVVGKDVQEALMKPPYNFLPVNKDVPLAADLPMKSLDEMTKYVNHDWAKINPLRAAWIEKFNKEMAK' A
#
# COMPACT_ATOMS: atom_id res chain seq x y z
N GLU A 1 -16.51 -7.56 -17.60
CA GLU A 1 -17.11 -6.21 -17.45
C GLU A 1 -17.31 -5.79 -15.99
N ASN A 2 -17.94 -6.60 -15.14
CA ASN A 2 -18.14 -6.25 -13.72
C ASN A 2 -16.84 -6.06 -12.93
N SER A 3 -15.75 -6.77 -13.27
CA SER A 3 -14.47 -6.61 -12.59
C SER A 3 -13.87 -5.21 -12.72
N TYR A 4 -13.97 -4.58 -13.90
CA TYR A 4 -13.48 -3.21 -14.10
C TYR A 4 -14.32 -2.21 -13.32
N LYS A 5 -15.65 -2.34 -13.35
CA LYS A 5 -16.56 -1.52 -12.54
C LYS A 5 -16.25 -1.62 -11.05
N TYR A 6 -15.93 -2.82 -10.56
CA TYR A 6 -15.51 -3.02 -9.19
C TYR A 6 -14.18 -2.33 -8.89
N LEU A 7 -13.18 -2.45 -9.77
CA LEU A 7 -11.89 -1.78 -9.60
C LEU A 7 -12.06 -0.25 -9.58
N ASP A 8 -12.82 0.31 -10.51
CA ASP A 8 -13.12 1.75 -10.58
C ASP A 8 -13.80 2.24 -9.30
N LEU A 9 -14.74 1.46 -8.77
CA LEU A 9 -15.41 1.76 -7.51
C LEU A 9 -14.42 1.75 -6.33
N VAL A 10 -13.57 0.73 -6.23
CA VAL A 10 -12.64 0.57 -5.10
C VAL A 10 -11.56 1.65 -5.10
N VAL A 11 -11.10 2.12 -6.25
CA VAL A 11 -10.14 3.24 -6.35
C VAL A 11 -10.81 4.62 -6.32
N GLY A 12 -12.15 4.66 -6.31
CA GLY A 12 -12.94 5.88 -6.22
C GLY A 12 -12.79 6.58 -4.86
N LYS A 13 -12.99 7.90 -4.86
CA LYS A 13 -12.81 8.76 -3.68
C LYS A 13 -13.61 8.27 -2.46
N ASP A 14 -14.91 8.05 -2.63
CA ASP A 14 -15.80 7.73 -1.51
C ASP A 14 -15.42 6.40 -0.82
N VAL A 15 -15.02 5.40 -1.60
CA VAL A 15 -14.59 4.11 -1.05
C VAL A 15 -13.23 4.24 -0.36
N GLN A 16 -12.28 4.96 -0.98
CA GLN A 16 -10.97 5.20 -0.38
C GLN A 16 -11.08 6.03 0.92
N GLU A 17 -11.97 7.02 1.00
CA GLU A 17 -12.29 7.76 2.23
C GLU A 17 -12.85 6.85 3.33
N ALA A 18 -13.71 5.88 2.97
CA ALA A 18 -14.23 4.91 3.92
C ALA A 18 -13.14 3.93 4.40
N LEU A 19 -12.27 3.47 3.50
CA LEU A 19 -11.17 2.55 3.81
C LEU A 19 -10.05 3.19 4.64
N MET A 20 -9.93 4.52 4.64
CA MET A 20 -8.97 5.21 5.50
C MET A 20 -9.42 5.23 6.98
N LYS A 21 -10.71 5.03 7.26
CA LYS A 21 -11.25 5.05 8.62
C LYS A 21 -11.02 3.72 9.35
N PRO A 22 -11.05 3.71 10.69
CA PRO A 22 -11.09 2.46 11.45
C PRO A 22 -12.27 1.58 11.03
N PRO A 23 -12.10 0.24 11.00
CA PRO A 23 -10.93 -0.53 11.41
C PRO A 23 -9.87 -0.73 10.32
N TYR A 24 -10.09 -0.24 9.11
CA TYR A 24 -9.28 -0.57 7.94
C TYR A 24 -7.96 0.21 7.90
N ASN A 25 -7.99 1.51 8.22
CA ASN A 25 -6.82 2.38 8.31
C ASN A 25 -5.87 2.30 7.09
N PHE A 26 -6.44 2.16 5.89
CA PHE A 26 -5.64 2.12 4.66
C PHE A 26 -5.18 3.52 4.25
N LEU A 27 -3.97 3.60 3.70
CA LEU A 27 -3.51 4.79 3.01
C LEU A 27 -4.18 4.83 1.63
N PRO A 28 -4.85 5.94 1.26
CA PRO A 28 -5.52 6.03 -0.02
C PRO A 28 -4.50 6.16 -1.17
N VAL A 29 -4.86 5.66 -2.36
CA VAL A 29 -4.10 5.91 -3.60
C VAL A 29 -4.72 7.01 -4.47
N ASN A 30 -5.96 7.40 -4.16
CA ASN A 30 -6.67 8.47 -4.85
C ASN A 30 -6.29 9.83 -4.25
N LYS A 31 -5.80 10.76 -5.08
CA LYS A 31 -5.31 12.08 -4.66
C LYS A 31 -6.42 13.04 -4.20
N ASP A 32 -7.67 12.75 -4.51
CA ASP A 32 -8.81 13.58 -4.11
C ASP A 32 -9.31 13.28 -2.70
N VAL A 33 -8.77 12.23 -2.07
CA VAL A 33 -9.08 11.84 -0.69
C VAL A 33 -8.29 12.73 0.28
N PRO A 34 -8.95 13.48 1.17
CA PRO A 34 -8.26 14.23 2.21
C PRO A 34 -7.56 13.25 3.16
N LEU A 35 -6.27 13.47 3.40
CA LEU A 35 -5.49 12.64 4.32
C LEU A 35 -5.87 12.91 5.78
N ALA A 36 -5.86 11.87 6.60
CA ALA A 36 -6.07 12.02 8.04
C ALA A 36 -4.92 12.83 8.67
N ALA A 37 -5.26 13.71 9.62
CA ALA A 37 -4.32 14.70 10.18
C ALA A 37 -3.18 14.09 11.02
N ASP A 38 -3.34 12.84 11.45
CA ASP A 38 -2.37 12.06 12.20
C ASP A 38 -1.37 11.30 11.30
N LEU A 39 -1.56 11.32 9.98
CA LEU A 39 -0.60 10.72 9.06
C LEU A 39 0.70 11.54 9.02
N PRO A 40 1.86 10.88 8.93
CA PRO A 40 3.17 11.54 8.87
C PRO A 40 3.46 12.15 7.48
N MET A 41 2.42 12.51 6.72
CA MET A 41 2.53 13.11 5.39
C MET A 41 1.36 14.08 5.14
N LYS A 42 1.64 15.16 4.42
CA LYS A 42 0.65 16.21 4.11
C LYS A 42 -0.07 16.01 2.78
N SER A 43 0.54 15.25 1.88
CA SER A 43 -0.04 14.88 0.58
C SER A 43 0.55 13.56 0.09
N LEU A 44 -0.15 12.90 -0.85
CA LEU A 44 0.35 11.68 -1.48
C LEU A 44 1.60 11.90 -2.32
N ASP A 45 1.94 13.14 -2.71
CA ASP A 45 3.18 13.42 -3.45
C ASP A 45 4.43 13.19 -2.57
N GLU A 46 4.28 13.26 -1.24
CA GLU A 46 5.36 12.95 -0.29
C GLU A 46 5.70 11.45 -0.23
N MET A 47 4.85 10.56 -0.77
CA MET A 47 5.09 9.10 -0.82
C MET A 47 6.37 8.74 -1.56
N THR A 48 6.83 9.60 -2.47
CA THR A 48 8.09 9.43 -3.20
C THR A 48 9.32 9.45 -2.29
N LYS A 49 9.21 10.06 -1.10
CA LYS A 49 10.27 10.11 -0.09
C LYS A 49 10.34 8.83 0.77
N TYR A 50 9.31 7.98 0.70
CA TYR A 50 9.26 6.72 1.43
C TYR A 50 10.01 5.64 0.65
N VAL A 51 10.31 4.54 1.34
CA VAL A 51 10.95 3.38 0.72
C VAL A 51 9.96 2.73 -0.24
N ASN A 52 10.29 2.75 -1.53
CA ASN A 52 9.56 2.06 -2.58
C ASN A 52 10.31 0.79 -2.97
N HIS A 53 9.59 -0.33 -3.02
CA HIS A 53 10.19 -1.63 -3.32
C HIS A 53 10.04 -1.98 -4.80
N ASP A 54 11.16 -2.32 -5.44
CA ASP A 54 11.18 -2.84 -6.80
C ASP A 54 10.91 -4.36 -6.77
N TRP A 55 9.65 -4.71 -7.03
CA TRP A 55 9.22 -6.11 -7.04
C TRP A 55 9.88 -6.94 -8.15
N ALA A 56 10.32 -6.33 -9.26
CA ALA A 56 11.03 -7.06 -10.31
C ALA A 56 12.41 -7.54 -9.83
N LYS A 57 13.04 -6.84 -8.89
CA LYS A 57 14.29 -7.25 -8.24
C LYS A 57 14.07 -8.20 -7.07
N ILE A 58 13.00 -7.98 -6.29
CA ILE A 58 12.70 -8.79 -5.09
C ILE A 58 12.18 -10.19 -5.47
N ASN A 59 11.27 -10.28 -6.45
CA ASN A 59 10.57 -11.53 -6.76
C ASN A 59 11.51 -12.70 -7.10
N PRO A 60 12.58 -12.52 -7.92
CA PRO A 60 13.53 -13.61 -8.20
C PRO A 60 14.32 -14.08 -6.97
N LEU A 61 14.53 -13.21 -5.98
CA LEU A 61 15.36 -13.48 -4.80
C LEU A 61 14.54 -13.94 -3.58
N ARG A 62 13.21 -13.79 -3.62
CA ARG A 62 12.29 -14.03 -2.50
C ARG A 62 12.53 -15.39 -1.83
N ALA A 63 12.66 -16.46 -2.60
CA ALA A 63 12.83 -17.82 -2.04
C ALA A 63 14.15 -17.95 -1.25
N ALA A 64 15.27 -17.49 -1.82
CA ALA A 64 16.58 -17.57 -1.18
C ALA A 64 16.66 -16.70 0.10
N TRP A 65 16.02 -15.53 0.10
CA TRP A 65 15.95 -14.68 1.29
C TRP A 65 15.13 -15.30 2.42
N ILE A 66 14.03 -16.00 2.09
CA ILE A 66 13.25 -16.75 3.09
C ILE A 66 14.10 -17.86 3.71
N GLU A 67 14.84 -18.63 2.89
CA GLU A 67 15.73 -19.69 3.39
C GLU A 67 16.81 -19.12 4.32
N LYS A 68 17.45 -18.02 3.90
CA LYS A 68 18.45 -17.33 4.71
C LYS A 68 17.87 -16.85 6.05
N PHE A 69 16.71 -16.19 6.03
CA PHE A 69 16.04 -15.71 7.24
C PHE A 69 15.74 -16.86 8.21
N ASN A 70 15.18 -17.96 7.71
CA ASN A 70 14.86 -19.13 8.54
C ASN A 70 16.09 -19.74 9.20
N LYS A 71 17.23 -19.78 8.48
CA LYS A 71 18.49 -20.30 9.01
C LYS A 71 19.12 -19.40 10.07
N GLU A 72 19.07 -18.09 9.86
CA GLU A 72 19.85 -17.10 10.63
C GLU A 72 19.06 -16.44 11.77
N MET A 73 17.74 -16.28 11.63
CA MET A 73 16.93 -15.44 12.52
C MET A 73 15.80 -16.17 13.25
N ALA A 74 15.20 -17.20 12.65
CA ALA A 74 13.98 -17.83 13.16
C ALA A 74 14.20 -18.90 14.26
N LYS A 75 15.31 -18.82 15.01
CA LYS A 75 15.61 -19.71 16.14
C LYS A 75 15.01 -19.23 17.44
#